data_AF-A0AA41VI06-F1
#
_entry.id   AF-A0AA41VI06-F1
#
_cell.length_a   1.000
_cell.length_b   1.000
_cell.length_c   1.000
_cell.angle_alpha   90.00
_cell.angle_beta   90.00
_cell.angle_gamma   90.00
#
_symmetry.space_group_name_H-M   'P 1'
#
loop_
_entity.id
_entity.type
_entity.pdbx_description
1 polymer ?
#
loop_
_entity_poly.entity_id
_entity_poly.type
_entity_poly.pdbx_seq_one_letter_code
_entity_poly.pdbx_strand_id
1 'polypeptide(L)'
;MTWKTAVADIPYGGAKGGIGCSPGELSLSELERLTRVFTQKIHDLIGVHTDVPAPDMGTNAQTMAWILDEYSKFHGYSPAIVTGKPIDLGGSLGREAATGRGVVFATEALLNEYGKTISGLKFAIQ
;
A
#
# COMPACT_ATOMS: atom_id res chain seq x y z
N MET A 1 3.45 -11.84 -0.77
CA MET A 1 3.59 -10.97 0.42
C MET A 1 4.15 -11.73 1.62
N THR A 2 3.73 -12.97 1.84
CA THR A 2 4.13 -13.83 2.98
C THR A 2 5.61 -13.80 3.35
N TRP A 3 6.51 -14.06 2.37
CA TRP A 3 7.95 -14.07 2.67
C TRP A 3 8.52 -12.66 2.90
N LYS A 4 7.95 -11.64 2.25
CA LYS A 4 8.42 -10.25 2.39
C LYS A 4 8.16 -9.73 3.80
N THR A 5 6.99 -10.00 4.36
CA THR A 5 6.66 -9.59 5.74
C THR A 5 7.47 -10.37 6.77
N ALA A 6 7.73 -11.66 6.52
CA ALA A 6 8.63 -12.46 7.35
C ALA A 6 10.07 -11.91 7.36
N VAL A 7 10.62 -11.56 6.19
CA VAL A 7 11.96 -10.94 6.08
C VAL A 7 12.01 -9.56 6.75
N ALA A 8 10.93 -8.79 6.66
CA ALA A 8 10.84 -7.47 7.30
C ALA A 8 10.66 -7.54 8.83
N ASP A 9 10.50 -8.74 9.40
CA ASP A 9 10.31 -8.99 10.83
C ASP A 9 9.15 -8.18 11.43
N ILE A 10 8.01 -8.22 10.76
CA ILE A 10 6.75 -7.59 11.22
C ILE A 10 5.64 -8.64 11.33
N PRO A 11 4.69 -8.49 12.28
CA PRO A 11 3.71 -9.53 12.60
C PRO A 11 2.53 -9.58 11.61
N TYR A 12 2.83 -9.74 10.31
CA TYR A 12 1.84 -9.87 9.25
C TYR A 12 2.06 -11.13 8.42
N GLY A 13 0.95 -11.76 8.01
CA GLY A 13 0.92 -12.79 6.98
C GLY A 13 1.10 -12.21 5.57
N GLY A 14 0.43 -12.80 4.58
CA GLY A 14 0.49 -12.29 3.21
C GLY A 14 -0.79 -12.52 2.41
N ALA A 15 -1.34 -11.43 1.88
CA ALA A 15 -2.46 -11.42 0.94
C ALA A 15 -2.13 -10.52 -0.27
N LYS A 16 -2.95 -10.64 -1.32
CA LYS A 16 -2.95 -9.73 -2.48
C LYS A 16 -4.33 -9.75 -3.13
N GLY A 17 -4.76 -8.62 -3.66
CA GLY A 17 -6.00 -8.48 -4.40
C GLY A 17 -5.90 -7.38 -5.45
N GLY A 18 -6.90 -7.27 -6.31
CA GLY A 18 -6.97 -6.25 -7.36
C GLY A 18 -8.16 -6.48 -8.28
N ILE A 19 -8.37 -5.54 -9.20
CA ILE A 19 -9.40 -5.60 -10.24
C ILE A 19 -8.69 -5.43 -11.58
N GLY A 20 -8.99 -6.32 -12.54
CA GLY A 20 -8.50 -6.19 -13.91
C GLY A 20 -9.18 -5.04 -14.63
N CYS A 21 -8.61 -3.85 -14.55
CA CYS A 21 -9.08 -2.65 -15.24
C CYS A 21 -7.88 -1.75 -15.60
N SER A 22 -8.11 -0.78 -16.49
CA SER A 22 -7.16 0.28 -16.82
C SER A 22 -7.58 1.58 -16.12
N PRO A 23 -7.00 1.94 -14.95
CA PRO A 23 -7.45 3.12 -14.21
C PRO A 23 -7.32 4.43 -15.00
N GLY A 24 -6.35 4.51 -15.93
CA GLY A 24 -6.17 5.69 -16.79
C GLY A 24 -7.26 5.89 -17.84
N GLU A 25 -8.12 4.88 -18.07
CA GLU A 25 -9.27 4.96 -18.97
C GLU A 25 -10.58 5.24 -18.21
N LEU A 26 -10.54 5.34 -16.88
CA LEU A 26 -11.70 5.56 -16.03
C LEU A 26 -11.68 6.99 -15.48
N SER A 27 -12.86 7.61 -15.44
CA SER A 27 -13.06 8.86 -14.71
C SER A 27 -12.88 8.65 -13.20
N LEU A 28 -12.60 9.73 -12.47
CA LEU A 28 -12.50 9.68 -11.01
C LEU A 28 -13.76 9.10 -10.35
N SER A 29 -14.94 9.48 -10.86
CA SER A 29 -16.22 8.98 -10.37
C SER A 29 -16.42 7.49 -10.67
N GLU A 30 -15.91 6.98 -11.78
CA GLU A 30 -15.92 5.53 -12.08
C GLU A 30 -14.99 4.77 -11.14
N LEU A 31 -13.78 5.28 -10.90
CA LEU A 31 -12.82 4.69 -9.97
C LEU A 31 -13.37 4.65 -8.54
N GLU A 32 -14.01 5.71 -8.08
CA GLU A 32 -14.65 5.73 -6.76
C GLU A 32 -15.74 4.66 -6.66
N ARG A 33 -16.69 4.64 -7.61
CA ARG A 33 -17.77 3.64 -7.63
C ARG A 33 -17.21 2.21 -7.67
N LEU A 34 -16.20 1.97 -8.51
CA LEU A 34 -15.55 0.66 -8.64
C LEU A 34 -14.89 0.24 -7.32
N THR A 35 -14.16 1.15 -6.67
CA THR A 35 -13.49 0.92 -5.38
C THR A 35 -14.50 0.58 -4.28
N ARG A 36 -15.62 1.33 -4.24
CA ARG A 36 -16.69 1.10 -3.27
C ARG A 36 -17.38 -0.24 -3.49
N VAL A 37 -17.78 -0.55 -4.72
CA VAL A 37 -18.39 -1.85 -5.06
C VAL A 37 -17.44 -3.00 -4.74
N PHE A 38 -16.15 -2.87 -5.03
CA PHE A 38 -15.17 -3.88 -4.67
C PHE A 38 -15.09 -4.08 -3.16
N THR A 39 -15.02 -3.00 -2.38
CA THR A 39 -15.03 -3.06 -0.91
C THR A 39 -16.28 -3.75 -0.39
N GLN A 40 -17.45 -3.43 -0.94
CA GLN A 40 -18.72 -4.09 -0.60
C GLN A 40 -18.71 -5.60 -0.86
N LYS A 41 -17.89 -6.10 -1.80
CA LYS A 41 -17.78 -7.53 -2.10
C LYS A 41 -16.76 -8.28 -1.24
N ILE A 42 -15.86 -7.57 -0.56
CA ILE A 42 -14.78 -8.20 0.21
C ILE A 42 -14.77 -7.80 1.69
N HIS A 43 -15.69 -6.95 2.15
CA HIS A 43 -15.65 -6.43 3.53
C HIS A 43 -15.75 -7.52 4.62
N ASP A 44 -16.26 -8.71 4.28
CA ASP A 44 -16.32 -9.86 5.21
C ASP A 44 -15.05 -10.72 5.19
N LEU A 45 -14.14 -10.47 4.26
CA LEU A 45 -12.86 -11.17 4.12
C LEU A 45 -11.69 -10.38 4.72
N ILE A 46 -11.84 -9.06 4.83
CA ILE A 46 -10.85 -8.15 5.38
C ILE A 46 -11.23 -7.72 6.79
N GLY A 47 -10.23 -7.28 7.57
CA GLY A 47 -10.43 -6.89 8.96
C GLY A 47 -9.13 -6.42 9.60
N VAL A 48 -9.24 -5.56 10.63
CA VAL A 48 -8.08 -4.96 11.32
C VAL A 48 -7.08 -6.02 11.83
N HIS A 49 -7.56 -7.20 12.18
CA HIS A 49 -6.75 -8.33 12.66
C HIS A 49 -6.83 -9.57 11.75
N THR A 50 -7.26 -9.39 10.50
CA THR A 50 -7.49 -10.50 9.56
C THR A 50 -6.73 -10.28 8.26
N ASP A 51 -7.10 -9.26 7.49
CA ASP A 51 -6.42 -8.87 6.26
C ASP A 51 -6.57 -7.34 6.08
N VAL A 52 -5.45 -6.66 5.86
CA VAL A 52 -5.34 -5.19 5.89
C VAL A 52 -4.80 -4.72 4.54
N PRO A 53 -5.68 -4.29 3.61
CA PRO A 53 -5.25 -3.84 2.29
C PRO A 53 -4.34 -2.60 2.31
N ALA A 54 -3.61 -2.41 1.22
CA ALA A 54 -2.71 -1.29 1.00
C ALA A 54 -2.65 -0.92 -0.50
N PRO A 55 -2.15 0.27 -0.88
CA PRO A 55 -1.97 0.62 -2.28
C PRO A 55 -0.93 -0.26 -2.98
N ASP A 56 -1.16 -0.47 -4.27
CA ASP A 56 -0.23 -1.03 -5.26
C ASP A 56 -0.41 -0.30 -6.61
N MET A 57 0.18 -0.82 -7.70
CA MET A 57 0.06 -0.23 -9.03
C MET A 57 -1.41 0.01 -9.41
N GLY A 58 -1.72 1.22 -9.89
CA GLY A 58 -3.08 1.63 -10.26
C GLY A 58 -3.95 2.10 -9.09
N THR A 59 -3.45 2.10 -7.85
CA THR A 59 -4.17 2.59 -6.66
C THR A 59 -3.28 3.51 -5.82
N ASN A 60 -3.88 4.33 -4.97
CA ASN A 60 -3.14 5.33 -4.19
C ASN A 60 -3.85 5.64 -2.85
N ALA A 61 -3.42 6.73 -2.19
CA ALA A 61 -4.01 7.18 -0.94
C ALA A 61 -5.51 7.51 -1.06
N GLN A 62 -5.93 8.09 -2.19
CA GLN A 62 -7.35 8.36 -2.44
C GLN A 62 -8.16 7.06 -2.54
N THR A 63 -7.62 6.03 -3.20
CA THR A 63 -8.26 4.71 -3.24
C THR A 63 -8.45 4.14 -1.83
N MET A 64 -7.43 4.26 -0.96
CA MET A 64 -7.54 3.79 0.42
C MET A 64 -8.52 4.60 1.26
N ALA A 65 -8.67 5.91 0.99
CA ALA A 65 -9.69 6.73 1.63
C ALA A 65 -11.11 6.21 1.31
N TRP A 66 -11.38 5.83 0.06
CA TRP A 66 -12.67 5.25 -0.33
C TRP A 66 -12.90 3.87 0.28
N ILE A 67 -11.87 3.02 0.37
CA ILE A 67 -12.00 1.71 1.05
C ILE A 67 -12.29 1.90 2.53
N LEU A 68 -11.56 2.81 3.21
CA LEU A 68 -11.82 3.14 4.62
C LEU A 68 -13.27 3.58 4.82
N ASP A 69 -13.72 4.55 4.02
CA ASP A 69 -15.07 5.12 4.13
C ASP A 69 -16.14 4.05 3.86
N GLU A 70 -15.99 3.27 2.79
CA GLU A 70 -16.98 2.25 2.44
C GLU A 70 -17.02 1.10 3.45
N TYR A 71 -15.87 0.60 3.89
CA TYR A 71 -15.79 -0.44 4.93
C TYR A 71 -16.42 0.04 6.25
N SER A 72 -16.21 1.31 6.61
CA SER A 72 -16.74 1.88 7.85
C SER A 72 -18.27 1.91 7.91
N LYS A 73 -18.96 1.85 6.76
CA LYS A 73 -20.43 1.74 6.71
C LYS A 73 -20.94 0.39 7.22
N PHE A 74 -20.14 -0.66 7.10
CA PHE A 74 -20.52 -2.02 7.52
C PHE A 74 -20.07 -2.34 8.95
N HIS A 75 -18.89 -1.83 9.36
CA HIS A 75 -18.21 -2.25 10.59
C HIS A 75 -17.91 -1.11 11.57
N GLY A 76 -18.41 0.10 11.29
CA GLY A 76 -18.05 1.31 12.04
C GLY A 76 -16.64 1.82 11.71
N TYR A 77 -16.33 3.03 12.20
CA TYR A 77 -15.08 3.70 11.87
C TYR A 77 -13.84 2.89 12.31
N SER A 78 -13.13 2.35 11.31
CA SER A 78 -12.04 1.40 11.51
C SER A 78 -10.77 1.85 10.78
N PRO A 79 -10.07 2.92 11.23
CA PRO A 79 -8.97 3.52 10.48
C PRO A 79 -7.82 2.55 10.18
N ALA A 80 -7.62 1.51 10.99
CA ALA A 80 -6.58 0.51 10.78
C ALA A 80 -6.90 -0.53 9.68
N ILE A 81 -8.10 -0.53 9.08
CA ILE A 81 -8.48 -1.51 8.05
C ILE A 81 -7.64 -1.43 6.77
N VAL A 82 -7.09 -0.25 6.48
CA VAL A 82 -6.20 -0.05 5.33
C VAL A 82 -4.99 0.79 5.72
N THR A 83 -3.84 0.51 5.13
CA THR A 83 -2.64 1.35 5.24
C THR A 83 -2.49 2.25 4.01
N GLY A 84 -1.55 3.21 4.05
CA GLY A 84 -1.32 4.10 2.90
C GLY A 84 -2.41 5.14 2.64
N LYS A 85 -3.25 5.42 3.63
CA LYS A 85 -4.26 6.50 3.65
C LYS A 85 -3.62 7.89 3.61
N PRO A 86 -4.39 8.94 3.24
CA PRO A 86 -3.98 10.34 3.44
C PRO A 86 -3.68 10.62 4.91
N ILE A 87 -2.79 11.58 5.18
CA ILE A 87 -2.42 11.98 6.55
C ILE A 87 -3.66 12.42 7.34
N ASP A 88 -4.55 13.17 6.70
CA ASP A 88 -5.81 13.66 7.28
C ASP A 88 -6.74 12.54 7.77
N LEU A 89 -6.55 11.31 7.29
CA LEU A 89 -7.35 10.13 7.64
C LEU A 89 -6.55 9.08 8.42
N GLY A 90 -5.52 9.48 9.15
CA GLY A 90 -4.68 8.57 9.96
C GLY A 90 -3.63 7.83 9.14
N GLY A 91 -3.15 8.44 8.06
CA GLY A 91 -1.94 8.01 7.34
C GLY A 91 -0.67 8.29 8.15
N SER A 92 0.37 7.49 7.92
CA SER A 92 1.68 7.71 8.53
C SER A 92 2.51 8.70 7.72
N LEU A 93 3.17 9.64 8.40
CA LEU A 93 4.22 10.46 7.79
C LEU A 93 5.32 9.57 7.22
N GLY A 94 5.90 9.98 6.10
CA GLY A 94 6.95 9.25 5.41
C GLY A 94 6.49 8.03 4.59
N ARG A 95 5.22 7.61 4.69
CA ARG A 95 4.71 6.43 3.96
C ARG A 95 4.96 6.52 2.46
N GLU A 96 4.70 7.68 1.84
CA GLU A 96 4.83 7.86 0.39
C GLU A 96 6.26 7.58 -0.09
N ALA A 97 7.26 8.03 0.68
CA ALA A 97 8.67 7.83 0.37
C ALA A 97 9.24 6.49 0.88
N ALA A 98 8.48 5.71 1.67
CA ALA A 98 9.02 4.58 2.44
C ALA A 98 9.69 3.52 1.55
N THR A 99 9.06 3.14 0.44
CA THR A 99 9.62 2.14 -0.49
C THR A 99 10.91 2.62 -1.13
N GLY A 100 10.92 3.84 -1.70
CA GLY A 100 12.12 4.40 -2.33
C GLY A 100 13.26 4.59 -1.33
N ARG A 101 12.94 5.02 -0.11
CA ARG A 101 13.92 5.15 0.97
C ARG A 101 14.51 3.80 1.37
N GLY A 102 13.67 2.76 1.48
CA GLY A 102 14.13 1.40 1.75
C GLY A 102 15.03 0.82 0.66
N VAL A 103 14.74 1.10 -0.62
CA VAL A 103 15.61 0.72 -1.74
C VAL A 103 16.99 1.35 -1.61
N VAL A 104 17.06 2.65 -1.28
CA VAL A 104 18.33 3.35 -1.05
C VAL A 104 19.08 2.76 0.14
N PHE A 105 18.40 2.55 1.28
CA PHE A 105 19.02 1.97 2.48
C PHE A 105 19.59 0.56 2.25
N ALA A 106 18.84 -0.31 1.58
CA ALA A 106 19.31 -1.64 1.25
C ALA A 106 20.49 -1.62 0.26
N THR A 107 20.46 -0.70 -0.72
CA THR A 107 21.56 -0.51 -1.68
C THR A 107 22.83 -0.02 -0.98
N GLU A 108 22.70 0.96 -0.08
CA GLU A 108 23.83 1.48 0.70
C GLU A 108 24.43 0.40 1.60
N ALA A 109 23.59 -0.34 2.33
CA ALA A 109 24.03 -1.46 3.17
C ALA A 109 24.80 -2.50 2.35
N LEU A 110 24.30 -2.88 1.17
CA LEU A 110 24.99 -3.81 0.27
C LEU A 110 26.34 -3.25 -0.21
N LEU A 111 26.39 -2.00 -0.67
CA LEU A 111 27.64 -1.41 -1.17
C LEU A 111 28.71 -1.31 -0.08
N ASN A 112 28.32 -1.05 1.16
CA ASN A 112 29.21 -0.98 2.31
C ASN A 112 29.92 -2.32 2.56
N GLU A 113 29.25 -3.47 2.37
CA GLU A 113 29.88 -4.81 2.45
C GLU A 113 31.01 -5.00 1.42
N TYR A 114 31.01 -4.22 0.34
CA TYR A 114 32.05 -4.21 -0.70
C TYR A 114 32.98 -2.98 -0.62
N GLY A 115 32.94 -2.22 0.47
CA GLY A 115 33.76 -1.02 0.65
C GLY A 115 33.44 0.11 -0.33
N LYS A 116 32.20 0.18 -0.83
CA LYS A 116 31.72 1.20 -1.77
C LYS A 116 30.65 2.07 -1.12
N THR A 117 30.43 3.25 -1.70
CA THR A 117 29.31 4.14 -1.32
C THR A 117 28.44 4.43 -2.54
N ILE A 118 27.22 4.93 -2.32
CA ILE A 118 26.31 5.32 -3.41
C ILE A 118 26.89 6.47 -4.25
N SER A 119 27.63 7.39 -3.61
CA SER A 119 28.14 8.59 -4.25
C SER A 119 29.05 8.27 -5.44
N GLY A 120 28.80 8.91 -6.58
CA GLY A 120 29.58 8.71 -7.81
C GLY A 120 29.22 7.48 -8.63
N LEU A 121 28.30 6.63 -8.18
CA LEU A 121 27.79 5.51 -8.96
C LEU A 121 26.70 5.96 -9.95
N LYS A 122 26.57 5.21 -11.05
CA LYS A 122 25.54 5.43 -12.07
C LYS A 122 24.41 4.43 -11.86
N PHE A 123 23.18 4.92 -11.86
CA PHE A 123 21.97 4.13 -11.70
C PHE A 123 21.06 4.35 -12.90
N ALA A 124 20.32 3.31 -13.27
CA ALA A 124 19.21 3.38 -14.22
C ALA A 124 17.96 2.85 -13.51
N ILE A 125 16.84 3.54 -13.65
CA ILE A 125 15.55 3.18 -13.05
C ILE A 125 14.57 3.03 -14.21
N GLN A 126 13.85 1.91 -14.24
CA GLN A 126 12.80 1.64 -15.23
C GLN A 126 11.49 2.30 -14.79
#